data_AF-A0A1W1D7Z4-F1
#
_entry.id   AF-A0A1W1D7Z4-F1
#
_cell.length_a   1.000
_cell.length_b   1.000
_cell.length_c   1.000
_cell.angle_alpha   90.00
_cell.angle_beta   90.00
_cell.angle_gamma   90.00
#
_symmetry.space_group_name_H-M   'P 1'
#
loop_
_entity.id
_entity.type
_entity.pdbx_description
1 polymer ?
#
loop_
_entity_poly.entity_id
_entity_poly.type
_entity_poly.pdbx_seq_one_letter_code
_entity_poly.pdbx_strand_id
1 'polypeptide(L)'
;MSRIILINGKKQSKLSVSNRLVQFGDGLFETCLVVNGKLILAEQHFQRLEKGAERLQINLVKRSVWLKDISKAVSLSKFDRAVVKIILSRGESERGYGFDKKIEPTRLVIVSEEPKLPKYYDLSLCDSGYSVNQLLAEIKHCNRLEQILARTNLKAQDCIMLDPQGQVVSVTQGNIFAVKNGVLLTPGLDQCGIEGTRRQVIIGLAKAHKIAVEVCNLSVLELLECDEIFITNSVIGVKPIRKINEKPYSQHTTTNQLIKLFESHISKRKNSITLKPKKRLSKFIALLVFSLLLAWSFWANNINTVSSVIYQVPQGASIHSTANDLKRYGLVNSSLFVLWAAKLSAVDTQLKSGYYDVSPEMSVWQLLKDFSTANVATRNISLIEGKTVSEYHQLLSNNKALTSNYSLQKTLEKTIAKPPYEGYFWPDTYRVNYGDSVVSVFNRAHSILQDNLNKAWNDRAEGHPLASADQALILASLIEKETANSAEKSKISGVLINRLKKNMRLQTDSTVVYALGDAYTGKLNKKSLWVKSPYNTYRNKGLPPSAISSVGRDSLTAAMHPLKTDYLFFVAKKDGTHAFSKTYKQHLINIKKHLK
;
A
#
# COMPACT_ATOMS: atom_id res chain seq x y z
N MET A 1 9.33 23.06 37.89
CA MET A 1 8.79 21.68 37.78
C MET A 1 7.40 21.73 37.15
N SER A 2 7.21 21.10 35.99
CA SER A 2 5.94 21.21 35.25
C SER A 2 4.84 20.36 35.89
N ARG A 3 4.06 20.95 36.81
CA ARG A 3 2.81 20.34 37.27
C ARG A 3 1.88 20.16 36.05
N ILE A 4 1.30 18.97 35.90
CA ILE A 4 0.27 18.75 34.89
C ILE A 4 -1.09 19.01 35.53
N ILE A 5 -1.82 19.97 34.99
CA ILE A 5 -3.16 20.32 35.47
C ILE A 5 -4.16 20.07 34.33
N LEU A 6 -5.17 19.27 34.62
CA LEU A 6 -6.36 19.14 33.79
C LEU A 6 -7.56 19.71 34.53
N ILE A 7 -8.37 20.52 33.84
CA ILE A 7 -9.69 20.96 34.32
C ILE A 7 -10.72 20.46 33.30
N ASN A 8 -11.70 19.68 33.76
CA ASN A 8 -12.70 19.00 32.94
C ASN A 8 -12.06 18.20 31.77
N GLY A 9 -10.92 17.55 32.02
CA GLY A 9 -10.19 16.74 31.05
C GLY A 9 -9.34 17.52 30.04
N LYS A 10 -9.36 18.85 30.06
CA LYS A 10 -8.55 19.74 29.21
C LYS A 10 -7.33 20.25 29.97
N LYS A 11 -6.15 20.31 29.32
CA LYS A 11 -4.92 20.82 29.95
C LYS A 11 -5.02 22.34 30.04
N GLN A 12 -5.11 22.87 31.25
CA GLN A 12 -5.21 24.29 31.55
C GLN A 12 -4.92 24.55 33.03
N SER A 13 -4.60 25.79 33.38
CA SER A 13 -4.25 26.20 34.75
C SER A 13 -5.18 27.27 35.33
N LYS A 14 -6.13 27.79 34.55
CA LYS A 14 -7.05 28.85 34.97
C LYS A 14 -8.41 28.24 35.29
N LEU A 15 -8.92 28.53 36.49
CA LEU A 15 -10.28 28.20 36.92
C LEU A 15 -11.11 29.48 36.90
N SER A 16 -12.38 29.39 36.52
CA SER A 16 -13.28 30.55 36.54
C SER A 16 -13.42 31.11 37.96
N VAL A 17 -13.49 32.44 38.07
CA VAL A 17 -13.79 33.12 39.35
C VAL A 17 -15.23 32.86 39.81
N SER A 18 -16.16 32.56 38.90
CA SER A 18 -17.54 32.13 39.21
C SER A 18 -17.62 30.72 39.80
N ASN A 19 -16.51 29.97 39.81
CA ASN A 19 -16.49 28.63 40.34
C ASN A 19 -16.62 28.66 41.87
N ARG A 20 -17.58 27.90 42.41
CA ARG A 20 -17.89 27.88 43.84
C ARG A 20 -16.75 27.36 44.71
N LEU A 21 -15.80 26.62 44.14
CA LEU A 21 -14.55 26.28 44.84
C LEU A 21 -13.76 27.53 45.22
N VAL A 22 -13.69 28.53 44.33
CA VAL A 22 -12.96 29.79 44.55
C VAL A 22 -13.69 30.67 45.56
N GLN A 23 -15.02 30.70 45.46
CA GLN A 23 -15.85 31.59 46.27
C GLN A 23 -16.01 31.08 47.71
N PHE A 24 -16.21 29.77 47.90
CA PHE A 24 -16.70 29.22 49.17
C PHE A 24 -15.97 27.95 49.65
N GLY A 25 -14.95 27.48 48.93
CA GLY A 25 -14.37 26.16 49.19
C GLY A 25 -15.38 25.02 49.00
N ASP A 26 -16.41 25.23 48.17
CA ASP A 26 -17.51 24.29 47.92
C ASP A 26 -17.06 23.15 46.99
N GLY A 27 -16.42 22.15 47.61
CA GLY A 27 -15.88 21.00 46.93
C GLY A 27 -15.14 20.05 47.86
N LEU A 28 -14.67 18.95 47.27
CA LEU A 28 -13.96 17.86 47.90
C LEU A 28 -12.64 17.63 47.17
N PHE A 29 -11.67 17.04 47.84
CA PHE A 29 -10.43 16.64 47.19
C PHE A 29 -9.90 15.32 47.71
N GLU A 30 -9.19 14.63 46.82
CA GLU A 30 -8.42 13.45 47.13
C GLU A 30 -6.97 13.66 46.71
N THR A 31 -6.04 13.07 47.46
CA THR A 31 -4.62 13.06 47.12
C THR A 31 -4.17 11.61 47.07
N CYS A 32 -4.03 11.10 45.85
CA CYS A 32 -3.79 9.70 45.57
C CYS A 32 -2.32 9.47 45.19
N LEU A 33 -1.82 8.26 45.45
CA LEU A 33 -0.50 7.84 44.99
C LEU A 33 -0.65 6.98 43.73
N VAL A 34 0.17 7.28 42.72
CA VAL A 34 0.34 6.43 41.53
C VAL A 34 1.76 5.88 41.53
N VAL A 35 1.89 4.56 41.48
CA VAL A 35 3.19 3.85 41.41
C VAL A 35 3.18 2.94 40.20
N ASN A 36 4.14 3.12 39.30
CA ASN A 36 4.30 2.34 38.06
C ASN A 36 2.99 2.24 37.27
N GLY A 37 2.29 3.37 37.10
CA GLY A 37 1.01 3.46 36.40
C GLY A 37 -0.18 2.83 37.11
N LYS A 38 -0.06 2.45 38.39
CA LYS A 38 -1.16 1.93 39.21
C LYS A 38 -1.62 2.97 40.23
N LEU A 39 -2.90 3.32 40.20
CA LEU A 39 -3.53 4.17 41.21
C LEU A 39 -3.79 3.33 42.47
N ILE A 40 -3.07 3.62 43.55
CA ILE A 40 -3.10 2.87 44.80
C ILE A 40 -4.33 3.23 45.63
N LEU A 41 -5.01 2.23 46.22
CA LEU A 41 -6.24 2.40 47.01
C LEU A 41 -7.34 3.21 46.29
N ALA A 42 -7.45 3.02 44.97
CA ALA A 42 -8.39 3.76 44.14
C ALA A 42 -9.83 3.63 44.63
N GLU A 43 -10.23 2.44 45.10
CA GLU A 43 -11.57 2.19 45.63
C GLU A 43 -11.86 3.05 46.86
N GLN A 44 -10.96 3.06 47.85
CA GLN A 44 -11.12 3.85 49.07
C GLN A 44 -11.16 5.34 48.77
N HIS A 45 -10.34 5.81 47.83
CA HIS A 45 -10.35 7.21 47.39
C HIS A 45 -11.69 7.60 46.74
N PHE A 46 -12.25 6.76 45.86
CA PHE A 46 -13.54 7.03 45.24
C PHE A 46 -14.69 6.95 46.24
N GLN A 47 -14.70 5.95 47.12
CA GLN A 47 -15.73 5.81 48.17
C GLN A 47 -15.78 7.04 49.08
N ARG A 48 -14.63 7.56 49.52
CA ARG A 48 -14.62 8.78 50.35
C ARG A 48 -15.04 10.03 49.59
N LEU A 49 -14.62 10.17 48.34
CA LEU A 49 -15.06 11.27 47.49
C LEU A 49 -16.58 11.24 47.27
N GLU A 50 -17.14 10.05 47.03
CA GLU A 50 -18.58 9.81 46.85
C GLU A 50 -19.36 10.07 48.13
N LYS A 51 -18.90 9.58 49.29
CA LYS A 51 -19.46 9.88 50.63
C LYS A 51 -19.53 11.39 50.88
N GLY A 52 -18.44 12.10 50.58
CA GLY A 52 -18.41 13.55 50.69
C GLY A 52 -19.35 14.26 49.73
N ALA A 53 -19.42 13.78 48.47
CA ALA A 53 -20.25 14.41 47.45
C ALA A 53 -21.74 14.23 47.75
N GLU A 54 -22.13 13.06 48.22
CA GLU A 54 -23.49 12.81 48.73
C GLU A 54 -23.82 13.74 49.91
N ARG A 55 -22.92 13.84 50.90
CA ARG A 55 -23.12 14.71 52.08
C ARG A 55 -23.25 16.19 51.72
N LEU A 56 -22.45 16.67 50.78
CA LEU A 56 -22.50 18.05 50.30
C LEU A 56 -23.50 18.26 49.15
N GLN A 57 -24.25 17.22 48.76
CA GLN A 57 -25.19 17.24 47.63
C GLN A 57 -24.54 17.74 46.32
N ILE A 58 -23.28 17.36 46.07
CA ILE A 58 -22.56 17.64 44.83
C ILE A 58 -22.82 16.49 43.86
N ASN A 59 -23.19 16.81 42.61
CA ASN A 59 -23.45 15.79 41.59
C ASN A 59 -22.23 14.87 41.39
N LEU A 60 -22.49 13.56 41.34
CA LEU A 60 -21.43 12.57 41.19
C LEU A 60 -20.88 12.52 39.76
N VAL A 61 -19.57 12.34 39.66
CA VAL A 61 -18.87 12.09 38.41
C VAL A 61 -18.58 10.59 38.31
N LYS A 62 -18.97 9.98 37.19
CA LYS A 62 -18.67 8.57 36.91
C LYS A 62 -17.17 8.28 37.07
N ARG A 63 -16.82 7.24 37.85
CA ARG A 63 -15.42 6.82 38.09
C ARG A 63 -14.61 6.63 36.80
N SER A 64 -15.24 6.17 35.71
CA SER A 64 -14.59 6.02 34.39
C SER A 64 -14.08 7.33 33.80
N VAL A 65 -14.76 8.46 34.09
CA VAL A 65 -14.34 9.80 33.67
C VAL A 65 -13.12 10.24 34.50
N TRP A 66 -13.14 10.02 35.82
CA TRP A 66 -11.97 10.26 36.67
C TRP A 66 -10.75 9.46 36.22
N LEU A 67 -10.91 8.16 35.99
CA LEU A 67 -9.82 7.30 35.54
C LEU A 67 -9.26 7.73 34.19
N LYS A 68 -10.11 8.21 33.27
CA LYS A 68 -9.69 8.79 31.98
C LYS A 68 -8.85 10.06 32.20
N ASP A 69 -9.31 10.99 33.03
CA ASP A 69 -8.63 12.25 33.29
C ASP A 69 -7.31 12.02 34.04
N ILE A 70 -7.29 11.16 35.06
CA ILE A 70 -6.09 10.75 35.80
C ILE A 70 -5.08 10.07 34.88
N SER A 71 -5.51 9.08 34.08
CA SER A 71 -4.64 8.37 33.15
C SER A 71 -4.03 9.32 32.12
N LYS A 72 -4.82 10.27 31.60
CA LYS A 72 -4.32 11.31 30.69
C LYS A 72 -3.27 12.18 31.38
N ALA A 73 -3.55 12.69 32.58
CA ALA A 73 -2.64 13.58 33.30
C ALA A 73 -1.31 12.89 33.67
N VAL A 74 -1.37 11.65 34.17
CA VAL A 74 -0.18 10.84 34.50
C VAL A 74 0.64 10.53 33.23
N SER A 75 -0.02 10.21 32.12
CA SER A 75 0.69 9.95 30.85
C SER A 75 1.45 11.18 30.32
N LEU A 76 0.98 12.38 30.66
CA LEU A 76 1.63 13.64 30.28
C LEU A 76 2.78 14.00 31.22
N SER A 77 2.75 13.57 32.49
CA SER A 77 3.81 13.89 33.46
C SER A 77 5.04 13.01 33.32
N LYS A 78 4.88 11.76 32.85
CA LYS A 78 5.95 10.75 32.71
C LYS A 78 6.63 10.35 34.03
N PHE A 79 5.99 10.59 35.18
CA PHE A 79 6.51 10.15 36.48
C PHE A 79 6.19 8.67 36.73
N ASP A 80 7.18 7.90 37.17
CA ASP A 80 6.96 6.51 37.62
C ASP A 80 6.21 6.47 38.95
N ARG A 81 6.53 7.43 39.84
CA ARG A 81 5.86 7.64 41.12
C ARG A 81 5.34 9.06 41.20
N ALA A 82 4.03 9.20 41.32
CA ALA A 82 3.35 10.49 41.22
C ALA A 82 2.30 10.66 42.31
N VAL A 83 2.15 11.89 42.77
CA VAL A 83 1.02 12.33 43.58
C VAL A 83 -0.02 12.93 42.64
N VAL A 84 -1.22 12.36 42.68
CA VAL A 84 -2.37 12.82 41.89
C VAL A 84 -3.38 13.43 42.84
N LYS A 85 -3.50 14.76 42.84
CA LYS A 85 -4.57 15.46 43.55
C LYS A 85 -5.76 15.62 42.62
N ILE A 86 -6.92 15.10 43.00
CA ILE A 86 -8.18 15.37 42.31
C ILE A 86 -9.03 16.28 43.17
N ILE A 87 -9.75 17.22 42.55
CA ILE A 87 -10.67 18.14 43.23
C ILE A 87 -12.00 18.09 42.47
N LEU A 88 -13.08 17.85 43.20
CA LEU A 88 -14.46 17.90 42.74
C LEU A 88 -15.12 19.14 43.34
N SER A 89 -15.41 20.14 42.53
CA SER A 89 -16.21 21.29 42.94
C SER A 89 -17.65 21.11 42.49
N ARG A 90 -18.60 21.72 43.22
CA ARG A 90 -19.99 21.85 42.78
C ARG A 90 -20.10 22.43 41.36
N GLY A 91 -19.20 23.33 40.98
CA GLY A 91 -19.16 23.94 39.66
C GLY A 91 -19.32 25.45 39.71
N GLU A 92 -19.79 26.02 38.60
CA GLU A 92 -20.08 27.45 38.51
C GLU A 92 -21.53 27.72 38.90
N SER A 93 -21.79 28.84 39.58
CA SER A 93 -23.16 29.28 39.91
C SER A 93 -23.26 30.79 39.91
N GLU A 94 -24.50 31.28 40.01
CA GLU A 94 -24.79 32.66 40.38
C GLU A 94 -24.33 32.99 41.82
N ARG A 95 -24.50 34.26 42.21
CA ARG A 95 -24.05 34.78 43.50
C ARG A 95 -24.87 34.20 44.67
N GLY A 96 -24.21 34.09 45.83
CA GLY A 96 -24.85 33.66 47.09
C GLY A 96 -24.65 32.18 47.41
N TYR A 97 -25.20 31.76 48.56
CA TYR A 97 -25.00 30.42 49.09
C TYR A 97 -25.94 29.36 48.50
N GLY A 98 -27.14 29.76 48.06
CA GLY A 98 -28.08 28.89 47.35
C GLY A 98 -27.51 28.36 46.03
N PHE A 99 -27.97 27.19 45.58
CA PHE A 99 -27.51 26.58 44.34
C PHE A 99 -28.59 25.73 43.66
N ASP A 100 -28.53 25.65 42.33
CA ASP A 100 -29.32 24.71 41.53
C ASP A 100 -28.72 23.29 41.65
N LYS A 101 -29.57 22.27 41.81
CA LYS A 101 -29.16 20.86 41.82
C LYS A 101 -28.65 20.38 40.46
N LYS A 102 -28.88 21.11 39.37
CA LYS A 102 -28.43 20.77 38.01
C LYS A 102 -27.02 21.26 37.66
N ILE A 103 -26.32 21.96 38.57
CA ILE A 103 -24.97 22.45 38.29
C ILE A 103 -24.05 21.27 37.90
N GLU A 104 -23.33 21.44 36.79
CA GLU A 104 -22.31 20.48 36.38
C GLU A 104 -21.04 20.63 37.25
N PRO A 105 -20.59 19.54 37.91
CA PRO A 105 -19.39 19.58 38.72
C PRO A 105 -18.13 19.88 37.91
N THR A 106 -17.26 20.71 38.48
CA THR A 106 -15.93 20.95 37.91
C THR A 106 -14.92 19.97 38.49
N ARG A 107 -14.18 19.30 37.59
CA ARG A 107 -13.18 18.30 37.91
C ARG A 107 -11.79 18.84 37.67
N LEU A 108 -10.93 18.83 38.68
CA LEU A 108 -9.53 19.17 38.54
C LEU A 108 -8.69 17.93 38.81
N VAL A 109 -7.65 17.72 38.00
CA VAL A 109 -6.63 16.70 38.20
C VAL A 109 -5.27 17.37 38.13
N ILE A 110 -4.51 17.29 39.22
CA ILE A 110 -3.18 17.88 39.37
C ILE A 110 -2.20 16.75 39.63
N VAL A 111 -1.17 16.65 38.80
CA VAL A 111 -0.12 15.64 38.94
C VAL A 111 1.20 16.32 39.28
N SER A 112 1.84 15.84 40.34
CA SER A 112 3.18 16.22 40.76
C SER A 112 4.02 14.98 41.06
N GLU A 113 5.33 15.16 41.15
CA GLU A 113 6.25 14.13 41.63
C GLU A 113 5.96 13.79 43.10
N GLU A 114 6.22 12.54 43.49
CA GLU A 114 6.17 12.14 44.90
C GLU A 114 7.33 12.79 45.68
N PRO A 115 7.07 13.42 46.85
CA PRO A 115 8.13 14.00 47.65
C PRO A 115 9.02 12.93 48.28
N LYS A 116 10.30 13.26 48.50
CA LYS A 116 11.17 12.46 49.37
C LYS A 116 10.77 12.69 50.82
N LEU A 117 10.50 11.61 51.55
CA LEU A 117 9.94 11.65 52.91
C LEU A 117 10.89 10.97 53.91
N PRO A 118 11.02 11.52 55.13
CA PRO A 118 11.86 10.92 56.16
C PRO A 118 11.30 9.58 56.65
N LYS A 119 12.14 8.78 57.31
CA LYS A 119 11.73 7.48 57.89
C LYS A 119 10.87 7.67 59.13
N TYR A 120 11.24 8.63 59.98
CA TYR A 120 10.56 8.98 61.23
C TYR A 120 10.06 10.43 61.17
N TYR A 121 9.05 10.72 61.99
CA TYR A 121 8.53 12.08 62.18
C TYR A 121 8.66 12.51 63.64
N ASP A 122 8.94 13.78 63.84
CA ASP A 122 8.80 14.47 65.11
C ASP A 122 7.52 15.30 65.07
N LEU A 123 6.77 15.29 66.17
CA LEU A 123 5.54 16.07 66.31
C LEU A 123 5.68 17.13 67.40
N SER A 124 4.92 18.20 67.26
CA SER A 124 4.59 19.12 68.36
C SER A 124 3.08 19.15 68.60
N LEU A 125 2.64 19.88 69.63
CA LEU A 125 1.22 20.29 69.71
C LEU A 125 1.00 21.52 68.82
N CYS A 126 -0.14 21.59 68.13
CA CYS A 126 -0.52 22.79 67.40
C CYS A 126 -1.15 23.82 68.35
N ASP A 127 -0.94 25.11 68.09
CA ASP A 127 -1.57 26.21 68.84
C ASP A 127 -3.07 26.38 68.49
N SER A 128 -3.50 25.81 67.36
CA SER A 128 -4.89 25.79 66.89
C SER A 128 -5.31 24.41 66.42
N GLY A 129 -6.61 24.13 66.47
CA GLY A 129 -7.19 22.81 66.26
C GLY A 129 -8.38 22.81 65.32
N TYR A 130 -9.24 21.81 65.48
CA TYR A 130 -10.50 21.68 64.78
C TYR A 130 -11.63 22.39 65.51
N SER A 131 -12.61 22.86 64.74
CA SER A 131 -13.95 23.16 65.22
C SER A 131 -14.83 21.92 65.09
N VAL A 132 -15.84 21.79 65.97
CA VAL A 132 -16.81 20.69 65.88
C VAL A 132 -17.85 21.00 64.82
N ASN A 133 -17.99 20.11 63.84
CA ASN A 133 -19.05 20.16 62.83
C ASN A 133 -19.30 18.77 62.25
N GLN A 134 -20.29 18.06 62.78
CA GLN A 134 -20.66 16.70 62.37
C GLN A 134 -21.07 16.62 60.88
N LEU A 135 -21.58 17.71 60.29
CA LEU A 135 -21.96 17.73 58.87
C LEU A 135 -20.75 17.69 57.93
N LEU A 136 -19.59 18.11 58.43
CA LEU A 136 -18.33 18.17 57.68
C LEU A 136 -17.28 17.17 58.18
N ALA A 137 -17.56 16.51 59.30
CA ALA A 137 -16.72 15.47 59.88
C ALA A 137 -16.52 14.30 58.90
N GLU A 138 -15.38 13.63 59.03
CA GLU A 138 -14.93 12.48 58.24
C GLU A 138 -14.65 12.73 56.75
N ILE A 139 -15.24 13.75 56.12
CA ILE A 139 -15.13 14.03 54.68
C ILE A 139 -13.96 14.97 54.35
N LYS A 140 -13.36 14.79 53.17
CA LYS A 140 -12.18 15.57 52.74
C LYS A 140 -12.57 16.81 51.91
N HIS A 141 -13.28 17.74 52.54
CA HIS A 141 -13.76 18.98 51.90
C HIS A 141 -12.66 20.04 51.71
N CYS A 142 -12.89 21.02 50.84
CA CYS A 142 -11.89 22.04 50.47
C CYS A 142 -11.74 23.20 51.48
N ASN A 143 -12.66 23.36 52.44
CA ASN A 143 -12.46 24.29 53.57
C ASN A 143 -11.36 23.77 54.52
N ARG A 144 -10.11 24.23 54.30
CA ARG A 144 -8.90 23.74 54.98
C ARG A 144 -8.14 24.82 55.75
N LEU A 145 -8.80 25.94 56.07
CA LEU A 145 -8.18 27.05 56.80
C LEU A 145 -7.66 26.61 58.18
N GLU A 146 -8.38 25.73 58.90
CA GLU A 146 -7.91 25.17 60.18
C GLU A 146 -6.54 24.50 60.06
N GLN A 147 -6.33 23.70 59.01
CA GLN A 147 -5.03 23.06 58.78
C GLN A 147 -3.96 24.05 58.32
N ILE A 148 -4.33 25.16 57.69
CA ILE A 148 -3.39 26.23 57.34
C ILE A 148 -2.94 26.95 58.61
N LEU A 149 -3.89 27.36 59.46
CA LEU A 149 -3.62 28.05 60.72
C LEU A 149 -2.80 27.21 61.69
N ALA A 150 -3.12 25.92 61.83
CA ALA A 150 -2.36 24.98 62.66
C ALA A 150 -0.90 24.82 62.19
N ARG A 151 -0.61 25.11 60.92
CA ARG A 151 0.72 24.99 60.33
C ARG A 151 1.55 26.27 60.38
N THR A 152 0.97 27.42 60.74
CA THR A 152 1.67 28.72 60.75
C THR A 152 2.89 28.73 61.68
N ASN A 153 2.81 28.03 62.82
CA ASN A 153 3.87 27.98 63.84
C ASN A 153 4.40 26.56 64.08
N LEU A 154 4.61 25.78 63.01
CA LEU A 154 5.15 24.42 63.12
C LEU A 154 6.53 24.40 63.80
N LYS A 155 6.61 23.76 64.97
CA LYS A 155 7.86 23.55 65.72
C LYS A 155 8.58 22.24 65.36
N ALA A 156 7.90 21.37 64.61
CA ALA A 156 8.39 20.06 64.18
C ALA A 156 7.92 19.76 62.74
N GLN A 157 8.07 18.52 62.28
CA GLN A 157 7.71 18.13 60.90
C GLN A 157 6.20 18.09 60.67
N ASP A 158 5.43 17.85 61.73
CA ASP A 158 3.97 17.99 61.78
C ASP A 158 3.54 18.34 63.22
N CYS A 159 2.27 18.64 63.44
CA CYS A 159 1.75 18.88 64.79
C CYS A 159 0.39 18.22 64.99
N ILE A 160 0.10 17.89 66.26
CA ILE A 160 -1.13 17.27 66.71
C ILE A 160 -2.20 18.36 66.85
N MET A 161 -3.30 18.17 66.13
CA MET A 161 -4.48 19.01 66.18
C MET A 161 -5.49 18.43 67.16
N LEU A 162 -6.00 19.30 68.02
CA LEU A 162 -6.99 18.97 69.05
C LEU A 162 -8.38 19.47 68.65
N ASP A 163 -9.42 18.96 69.29
CA ASP A 163 -10.75 19.57 69.29
C ASP A 163 -10.86 20.67 70.37
N PRO A 164 -11.99 21.40 70.48
CA PRO A 164 -12.18 22.43 71.50
C PRO A 164 -12.17 21.89 72.95
N GLN A 165 -12.34 20.58 73.14
CA GLN A 165 -12.28 19.90 74.43
C GLN A 165 -10.87 19.40 74.76
N GLY A 166 -9.87 19.73 73.93
CA GLY A 166 -8.47 19.33 74.13
C GLY A 166 -8.20 17.86 73.80
N GLN A 167 -9.13 17.16 73.15
CA GLN A 167 -8.95 15.78 72.71
C GLN A 167 -8.17 15.72 71.41
N VAL A 168 -7.33 14.70 71.26
CA VAL A 168 -6.53 14.44 70.07
C VAL A 168 -7.45 14.03 68.93
N VAL A 169 -7.33 14.69 67.77
CA VAL A 169 -8.11 14.35 66.57
C VAL A 169 -7.23 13.76 65.47
N SER A 170 -6.16 14.47 65.09
CA SER A 170 -5.29 14.09 63.97
C SER A 170 -4.00 14.90 63.99
N VAL A 171 -3.15 14.76 62.96
CA VAL A 171 -2.11 15.75 62.65
C VAL A 171 -2.53 16.61 61.46
N THR A 172 -1.83 17.71 61.19
CA THR A 172 -2.29 18.72 60.20
C THR A 172 -2.53 18.17 58.79
N GLN A 173 -1.86 17.08 58.43
CA GLN A 173 -1.98 16.46 57.12
C GLN A 173 -2.14 14.93 57.17
N GLY A 174 -2.62 14.34 58.27
CA GLY A 174 -2.79 12.89 58.36
C GLY A 174 -3.53 12.44 59.62
N ASN A 175 -3.90 11.17 59.70
CA ASN A 175 -4.46 10.61 60.92
C ASN A 175 -3.35 10.16 61.86
N ILE A 176 -3.66 10.11 63.16
CA ILE A 176 -2.77 9.65 64.21
C ILE A 176 -3.29 8.34 64.81
N PHE A 177 -2.36 7.48 65.17
CA PHE A 177 -2.60 6.23 65.88
C PHE A 177 -1.60 6.11 67.02
N ALA A 178 -2.02 5.43 68.08
CA ALA A 178 -1.20 5.09 69.23
C ALA A 178 -1.32 3.59 69.51
N VAL A 179 -0.34 3.02 70.21
CA VAL A 179 -0.38 1.66 70.71
C VAL A 179 -0.13 1.70 72.21
N LYS A 180 -1.04 1.13 73.01
CA LYS A 180 -0.88 1.00 74.47
C LYS A 180 -1.17 -0.45 74.85
N ASN A 181 -0.20 -1.13 75.46
CA ASN A 181 -0.29 -2.55 75.86
C ASN A 181 -0.76 -3.47 74.71
N GLY A 182 -0.27 -3.22 73.48
CA GLY A 182 -0.63 -3.99 72.28
C GLY A 182 -2.01 -3.67 71.67
N VAL A 183 -2.78 -2.74 72.25
CA VAL A 183 -4.05 -2.26 71.68
C VAL A 183 -3.77 -1.06 70.78
N LEU A 184 -4.26 -1.12 69.54
CA LEU A 184 -4.18 -0.02 68.58
C LEU A 184 -5.31 1.00 68.83
N LEU A 185 -4.94 2.18 69.29
CA LEU A 185 -5.83 3.29 69.58
C LEU A 185 -5.84 4.30 68.43
N THR A 186 -6.99 4.88 68.11
CA THR A 186 -7.08 6.03 67.20
C THR A 186 -8.30 6.89 67.54
N PRO A 187 -8.22 8.23 67.36
CA PRO A 187 -9.35 9.10 67.63
C PRO A 187 -10.63 8.75 66.88
N GLY A 188 -11.77 8.97 67.54
CA GLY A 188 -13.08 9.16 66.91
C GLY A 188 -13.08 10.39 65.99
N LEU A 189 -13.86 10.34 64.91
CA LEU A 189 -13.88 11.40 63.88
C LEU A 189 -15.32 11.83 63.52
N ASP A 190 -16.30 11.47 64.34
CA ASP A 190 -17.72 11.78 64.16
C ASP A 190 -18.03 13.27 64.38
N GLN A 191 -17.22 13.95 65.20
CA GLN A 191 -17.38 15.38 65.50
C GLN A 191 -16.59 16.30 64.55
N CYS A 192 -15.39 15.90 64.17
CA CYS A 192 -14.50 16.66 63.29
C CYS A 192 -13.39 15.77 62.71
N GLY A 193 -12.48 16.36 61.92
CA GLY A 193 -11.38 15.63 61.30
C GLY A 193 -11.75 14.92 59.99
N ILE A 194 -10.81 14.15 59.45
CA ILE A 194 -10.97 13.48 58.15
C ILE A 194 -10.70 11.99 58.32
N GLU A 195 -11.60 11.15 57.83
CA GLU A 195 -11.41 9.70 57.81
C GLU A 195 -10.45 9.32 56.68
N GLY A 196 -9.18 9.07 57.01
CA GLY A 196 -8.15 8.66 56.06
C GLY A 196 -8.48 7.37 55.30
N THR A 197 -8.31 7.34 53.97
CA THR A 197 -8.36 6.07 53.21
C THR A 197 -7.35 5.05 53.76
N ARG A 198 -6.16 5.53 54.15
CA ARG A 198 -5.14 4.71 54.78
C ARG A 198 -5.51 4.30 56.21
N ARG A 199 -6.14 5.19 57.00
CA ARG A 199 -6.69 4.89 58.35
C ARG A 199 -7.66 3.71 58.28
N GLN A 200 -8.64 3.77 57.37
CA GLN A 200 -9.64 2.71 57.18
C GLN A 200 -8.98 1.35 56.89
N VAL A 201 -7.99 1.32 55.98
CA VAL A 201 -7.27 0.09 55.63
C VAL A 201 -6.44 -0.44 56.80
N ILE A 202 -5.77 0.43 57.57
CA ILE A 202 -4.98 0.03 58.74
C ILE A 202 -5.86 -0.62 59.82
N ILE A 203 -7.01 -0.01 60.14
CA ILE A 203 -7.96 -0.59 61.11
C ILE A 203 -8.43 -1.97 60.63
N GLY A 204 -8.77 -2.11 59.35
CA GLY A 204 -9.17 -3.39 58.77
C GLY A 204 -8.05 -4.45 58.83
N LEU A 205 -6.81 -4.06 58.52
CA LEU A 205 -5.65 -4.95 58.58
C LEU A 205 -5.32 -5.37 60.02
N ALA A 206 -5.39 -4.45 60.98
CA ALA A 206 -5.18 -4.72 62.39
C ALA A 206 -6.19 -5.77 62.91
N LYS A 207 -7.49 -5.54 62.67
CA LYS A 207 -8.55 -6.50 63.03
C LYS A 207 -8.34 -7.87 62.37
N ALA A 208 -7.99 -7.89 61.07
CA ALA A 208 -7.74 -9.14 60.35
C ALA A 208 -6.53 -9.94 60.87
N HIS A 209 -5.59 -9.29 61.57
CA HIS A 209 -4.40 -9.91 62.16
C HIS A 209 -4.46 -9.96 63.68
N LYS A 210 -5.67 -9.88 64.26
CA LYS A 210 -5.93 -10.00 65.71
C LYS A 210 -5.21 -8.96 66.57
N ILE A 211 -4.88 -7.79 66.01
CA ILE A 211 -4.49 -6.63 66.79
C ILE A 211 -5.79 -5.96 67.26
N ALA A 212 -5.99 -5.85 68.58
CA ALA A 212 -7.15 -5.18 69.14
C ALA A 212 -7.16 -3.71 68.68
N VAL A 213 -8.33 -3.21 68.26
CA VAL A 213 -8.47 -1.83 67.77
C VAL A 213 -9.57 -1.13 68.53
N GLU A 214 -9.24 0.02 69.12
CA GLU A 214 -10.18 0.89 69.80
C GLU A 214 -10.23 2.26 69.10
N VAL A 215 -11.45 2.68 68.78
CA VAL A 215 -11.72 4.05 68.31
C VAL A 215 -12.32 4.79 69.48
N CYS A 216 -11.55 5.68 70.10
CA CYS A 216 -11.88 6.31 71.37
C CYS A 216 -11.47 7.79 71.39
N ASN A 217 -11.92 8.52 72.40
CA ASN A 217 -11.33 9.81 72.72
C ASN A 217 -9.97 9.60 73.38
N LEU A 218 -9.01 10.47 73.07
CA LEU A 218 -7.66 10.41 73.61
C LEU A 218 -7.27 11.82 74.03
N SER A 219 -7.04 12.03 75.33
CA SER A 219 -6.39 13.24 75.79
C SER A 219 -4.92 13.26 75.37
N VAL A 220 -4.30 14.45 75.39
CA VAL A 220 -2.87 14.58 75.12
C VAL A 220 -2.04 13.76 76.12
N LEU A 221 -2.44 13.70 77.39
CA LEU A 221 -1.73 12.94 78.42
C LEU A 221 -1.79 11.43 78.12
N GLU A 222 -2.97 10.89 77.82
CA GLU A 222 -3.14 9.47 77.47
C GLU A 222 -2.37 9.10 76.20
N LEU A 223 -2.37 9.98 75.19
CA LEU A 223 -1.57 9.78 73.98
C LEU A 223 -0.08 9.71 74.32
N LEU A 224 0.41 10.62 75.18
CA LEU A 224 1.81 10.63 75.57
C LEU A 224 2.19 9.35 76.34
N GLU A 225 1.28 8.75 77.12
CA GLU A 225 1.52 7.49 77.83
C GLU A 225 1.58 6.23 76.96
N CYS A 226 1.26 6.33 75.67
CA CYS A 226 1.28 5.18 74.76
C CYS A 226 2.71 4.72 74.45
N ASP A 227 2.87 3.42 74.16
CA ASP A 227 4.16 2.78 73.87
C ASP A 227 4.71 3.18 72.49
N GLU A 228 3.83 3.27 71.50
CA GLU A 228 4.17 3.63 70.13
C GLU A 228 3.17 4.65 69.59
N ILE A 229 3.62 5.54 68.71
CA ILE A 229 2.77 6.48 67.99
C ILE A 229 3.19 6.51 66.53
N PHE A 230 2.22 6.58 65.62
CA PHE A 230 2.49 6.77 64.21
C PHE A 230 1.43 7.64 63.54
N ILE A 231 1.83 8.30 62.47
CA ILE A 231 0.93 9.08 61.61
C ILE A 231 0.76 8.41 60.26
N THR A 232 -0.36 8.70 59.61
CA THR A 232 -0.68 8.08 58.33
C THR A 232 -1.48 8.95 57.38
N ASN A 233 -1.07 8.97 56.11
CA ASN A 233 -1.89 9.47 55.00
C ASN A 233 -1.51 8.77 53.68
N SER A 234 -2.21 9.07 52.59
CA SER A 234 -1.99 8.43 51.28
C SER A 234 -0.58 8.61 50.70
N VAL A 235 0.08 9.75 50.94
CA VAL A 235 1.39 10.13 50.38
C VAL A 235 2.53 9.85 51.35
N ILE A 236 2.46 10.36 52.58
CA ILE A 236 3.44 10.17 53.67
C ILE A 236 3.65 8.68 53.96
N GLY A 237 2.58 7.90 53.85
CA GLY A 237 2.59 6.50 54.24
C GLY A 237 2.30 6.31 55.72
N VAL A 238 2.68 5.16 56.28
CA VAL A 238 2.66 4.93 57.73
C VAL A 238 4.03 5.28 58.28
N LYS A 239 4.10 6.26 59.19
CA LYS A 239 5.37 6.80 59.70
C LYS A 239 5.41 6.76 61.22
N PRO A 240 6.35 6.03 61.83
CA PRO A 240 6.54 6.04 63.27
C PRO A 240 6.99 7.43 63.74
N ILE A 241 6.52 7.81 64.93
CA ILE A 241 6.91 9.06 65.58
C ILE A 241 8.12 8.81 66.47
N ARG A 242 9.17 9.62 66.32
CA ARG A 242 10.39 9.53 67.13
C ARG A 242 10.27 10.36 68.42
N LYS A 243 9.61 11.51 68.38
CA LYS A 243 9.33 12.31 69.58
C LYS A 243 8.09 13.19 69.41
N ILE A 244 7.44 13.49 70.54
CA ILE A 244 6.42 14.53 70.66
C ILE A 244 6.96 15.58 71.63
N ASN A 245 7.18 16.81 71.14
CA ASN A 245 7.96 17.83 71.86
C ASN A 245 9.30 17.24 72.33
N GLU A 246 9.51 17.13 73.64
CA GLU A 246 10.71 16.55 74.26
C GLU A 246 10.57 15.05 74.61
N LYS A 247 9.37 14.45 74.50
CA LYS A 247 9.15 13.04 74.86
C LYS A 247 9.56 12.10 73.72
N PRO A 248 10.57 11.23 73.90
CA PRO A 248 11.03 10.30 72.86
C PRO A 248 10.20 9.01 72.83
N TYR A 249 10.16 8.38 71.65
CA TYR A 249 9.61 7.05 71.40
C TYR A 249 10.63 6.24 70.61
N SER A 250 11.10 5.13 71.18
CA SER A 250 12.12 4.27 70.59
C SER A 250 11.56 2.91 70.11
N GLN A 251 10.40 2.51 70.61
CA GLN A 251 9.74 1.25 70.25
C GLN A 251 8.71 1.48 69.14
N HIS A 252 8.75 0.63 68.11
CA HIS A 252 7.87 0.71 66.93
C HIS A 252 7.48 -0.69 66.42
N THR A 253 7.38 -1.67 67.31
CA THR A 253 7.19 -3.09 66.95
C THR A 253 5.86 -3.30 66.22
N THR A 254 4.76 -2.85 66.81
CA THR A 254 3.40 -2.96 66.27
C THR A 254 3.27 -2.08 65.02
N THR A 255 3.84 -0.88 65.05
CA THR A 255 3.88 0.05 63.92
C THR A 255 4.59 -0.58 62.71
N ASN A 256 5.75 -1.20 62.91
CA ASN A 256 6.52 -1.87 61.86
C ASN A 256 5.78 -3.11 61.33
N GLN A 257 5.08 -3.84 62.19
CA GLN A 257 4.20 -4.93 61.76
C GLN A 257 3.10 -4.40 60.84
N LEU A 258 2.41 -3.32 61.23
CA LEU A 258 1.37 -2.67 60.41
C LEU A 258 1.92 -2.11 59.09
N ILE A 259 3.14 -1.56 59.07
CA ILE A 259 3.82 -1.14 57.83
C ILE A 259 3.95 -2.33 56.87
N LYS A 260 4.50 -3.47 57.33
CA LYS A 260 4.67 -4.68 56.50
C LYS A 260 3.34 -5.21 56.00
N LEU A 261 2.32 -5.27 56.86
CA LEU A 261 0.97 -5.70 56.49
C LEU A 261 0.36 -4.78 55.43
N PHE A 262 0.55 -3.46 55.58
CA PHE A 262 0.05 -2.48 54.64
C PHE A 262 0.76 -2.57 53.28
N GLU A 263 2.08 -2.69 53.26
CA GLU A 263 2.87 -2.88 52.03
C GLU A 263 2.44 -4.15 51.29
N SER A 264 2.25 -5.26 52.01
CA SER A 264 1.70 -6.50 51.46
C SER A 264 0.28 -6.32 50.93
N HIS A 265 -0.55 -5.50 51.58
CA HIS A 265 -1.89 -5.20 51.12
C HIS A 265 -1.88 -4.43 49.79
N ILE A 266 -1.12 -3.32 49.69
CA ILE A 266 -1.12 -2.46 48.49
C ILE A 266 -0.41 -3.10 47.29
N SER A 267 0.45 -4.11 47.49
CA SER A 267 1.09 -4.85 46.40
C SER A 267 0.09 -5.75 45.64
N LYS A 268 -0.99 -6.18 46.30
CA LYS A 268 -2.04 -7.02 45.69
C LYS A 268 -2.78 -6.25 44.60
N ARG A 269 -2.89 -6.85 43.42
CA ARG A 269 -3.53 -6.25 42.23
C ARG A 269 -4.92 -5.67 42.50
N LYS A 270 -5.73 -6.34 43.32
CA LYS A 270 -7.11 -5.91 43.66
C LYS A 270 -7.20 -4.55 44.36
N ASN A 271 -6.11 -4.09 44.98
CA ASN A 271 -6.07 -2.84 45.75
C ASN A 271 -5.51 -1.65 44.93
N SER A 272 -5.45 -1.81 43.60
CA SER A 272 -4.98 -0.77 42.70
C SER A 272 -5.71 -0.85 41.35
N ILE A 273 -5.82 0.29 40.65
CA ILE A 273 -6.33 0.33 39.27
C ILE A 273 -5.18 0.65 38.32
N THR A 274 -4.99 -0.19 37.31
CA THR A 274 -3.98 0.05 36.26
C THR A 274 -4.47 1.12 35.29
N LEU A 275 -3.72 2.22 35.20
CA LEU A 275 -3.98 3.33 34.28
C LEU A 275 -3.38 2.98 32.91
N LYS A 276 -4.08 2.17 32.09
CA LYS A 276 -3.56 1.71 30.78
C LYS A 276 -3.22 2.89 29.85
N PRO A 277 -2.00 2.98 29.28
CA PRO A 277 -1.75 3.85 28.14
C PRO A 277 -2.35 3.20 26.88
N LYS A 278 -3.43 3.76 26.34
CA LYS A 278 -4.16 3.23 25.16
C LYS A 278 -3.36 3.14 23.84
N LYS A 279 -2.06 3.49 23.80
CA LYS A 279 -1.36 3.79 22.53
C LYS A 279 -0.46 2.69 21.95
N ARG A 280 -0.08 1.63 22.66
CA ARG A 280 0.88 0.62 22.13
C ARG A 280 0.24 -0.49 21.30
N LEU A 281 -0.94 -0.99 21.67
CA LEU A 281 -1.57 -2.12 20.99
C LEU A 281 -2.13 -1.76 19.61
N SER A 282 -2.74 -0.57 19.46
CA SER A 282 -3.33 -0.14 18.18
C SER A 282 -2.28 0.11 17.10
N LYS A 283 -1.09 0.61 17.49
CA LYS A 283 0.03 0.79 16.55
C LYS A 283 0.55 -0.54 16.01
N PHE A 284 0.66 -1.55 16.86
CA PHE A 284 1.13 -2.88 16.45
C PHE A 284 0.15 -3.55 15.48
N ILE A 285 -1.15 -3.47 15.78
CA ILE A 285 -2.20 -4.00 14.89
C ILE A 285 -2.19 -3.28 13.54
N ALA A 286 -2.08 -1.95 13.52
CA ALA A 286 -2.03 -1.18 12.27
C ALA A 286 -0.81 -1.57 11.42
N LEU A 287 0.35 -1.78 12.04
CA LEU A 287 1.58 -2.16 11.36
C LEU A 287 1.52 -3.59 10.81
N LEU A 288 0.90 -4.51 11.56
CA LEU A 288 0.63 -5.87 11.10
C LEU A 288 -0.30 -5.88 9.89
N VAL A 289 -1.44 -5.18 9.96
CA VAL A 289 -2.39 -5.06 8.84
C VAL A 289 -1.71 -4.48 7.61
N PHE A 290 -0.90 -3.44 7.78
CA PHE A 290 -0.13 -2.83 6.68
C PHE A 290 0.85 -3.83 6.05
N SER A 291 1.59 -4.60 6.87
CA SER A 291 2.51 -5.63 6.38
C SER A 291 1.81 -6.75 5.61
N LEU A 292 0.63 -7.19 6.08
CA LEU A 292 -0.17 -8.21 5.40
C LEU A 292 -0.70 -7.71 4.04
N LEU A 293 -1.13 -6.44 3.98
CA LEU A 293 -1.56 -5.83 2.71
C LEU A 293 -0.42 -5.69 1.71
N LEU A 294 0.79 -5.34 2.17
CA LEU A 294 1.98 -5.30 1.30
C LEU A 294 2.35 -6.68 0.77
N ALA A 295 2.36 -7.70 1.63
CA ALA A 295 2.66 -9.07 1.24
C ALA A 295 1.63 -9.61 0.22
N TRP A 296 0.33 -9.33 0.46
CA TRP A 296 -0.73 -9.69 -0.47
C TRP A 296 -0.58 -8.97 -1.82
N SER A 297 -0.29 -7.67 -1.81
CA SER A 297 -0.08 -6.87 -3.03
C SER A 297 1.10 -7.41 -3.87
N PHE A 298 2.22 -7.75 -3.23
CA PHE A 298 3.38 -8.32 -3.91
C PHE A 298 3.07 -9.66 -4.58
N TRP A 299 2.42 -10.58 -3.86
CA TRP A 299 2.00 -11.86 -4.41
C TRP A 299 0.95 -11.72 -5.52
N ALA A 300 -0.01 -10.83 -5.34
CA ALA A 300 -1.11 -10.62 -6.29
C ALA A 300 -0.68 -9.96 -7.61
N ASN A 301 0.45 -9.24 -7.61
CA ASN A 301 1.00 -8.56 -8.77
C ASN A 301 1.70 -9.49 -9.80
N ASN A 302 1.94 -10.74 -9.45
CA ASN A 302 2.62 -11.69 -10.33
C ASN A 302 1.66 -12.31 -11.35
N ILE A 303 2.17 -12.52 -12.56
CA ILE A 303 1.53 -13.32 -13.60
C ILE A 303 1.86 -14.80 -13.38
N ASN A 304 0.85 -15.65 -13.55
CA ASN A 304 0.91 -17.09 -13.32
C ASN A 304 0.90 -17.83 -14.66
N THR A 305 2.01 -17.78 -15.38
CA THR A 305 2.22 -18.62 -16.56
C THR A 305 3.63 -19.20 -16.54
N VAL A 306 3.86 -20.29 -17.27
CA VAL A 306 5.19 -20.91 -17.42
C VAL A 306 5.83 -20.50 -18.76
N SER A 307 5.00 -20.14 -19.74
CA SER A 307 5.42 -19.69 -21.06
C SER A 307 4.54 -18.54 -21.53
N SER A 308 5.00 -17.77 -22.53
CA SER A 308 4.17 -16.71 -23.10
C SER A 308 2.88 -17.28 -23.71
N VAL A 309 1.75 -16.68 -23.37
CA VAL A 309 0.42 -17.05 -23.89
C VAL A 309 -0.27 -15.82 -24.49
N ILE A 310 -1.10 -16.04 -25.51
CA ILE A 310 -1.90 -14.98 -26.11
C ILE A 310 -3.22 -14.87 -25.36
N TYR A 311 -3.48 -13.72 -24.76
CA TYR A 311 -4.76 -13.39 -24.16
C TYR A 311 -5.52 -12.40 -25.04
N GLN A 312 -6.78 -12.71 -25.35
CA GLN A 312 -7.65 -11.80 -26.08
C GLN A 312 -8.47 -10.97 -25.10
N VAL A 313 -8.43 -9.64 -25.26
CA VAL A 313 -9.41 -8.72 -24.68
C VAL A 313 -10.51 -8.52 -25.72
N PRO A 314 -11.74 -9.05 -25.48
CA PRO A 314 -12.84 -8.90 -26.43
C PRO A 314 -13.23 -7.43 -26.65
N GLN A 315 -13.81 -7.13 -27.81
CA GLN A 315 -14.37 -5.82 -28.09
C GLN A 315 -15.52 -5.51 -27.13
N GLY A 316 -15.48 -4.34 -26.48
CA GLY A 316 -16.49 -3.93 -25.49
C GLY A 316 -16.35 -4.59 -24.11
N ALA A 317 -15.27 -5.34 -23.86
CA ALA A 317 -15.00 -5.90 -22.54
C ALA A 317 -14.83 -4.80 -21.48
N SER A 318 -15.30 -5.08 -20.26
CA SER A 318 -15.06 -4.22 -19.10
C SER A 318 -13.82 -4.68 -18.35
N ILE A 319 -13.26 -3.80 -17.50
CA ILE A 319 -12.17 -4.22 -16.61
C ILE A 319 -12.61 -5.33 -15.65
N HIS A 320 -13.88 -5.33 -15.24
CA HIS A 320 -14.45 -6.34 -14.36
C HIS A 320 -14.50 -7.72 -15.02
N SER A 321 -15.02 -7.81 -16.25
CA SER A 321 -15.03 -9.06 -17.00
C SER A 321 -13.61 -9.55 -17.29
N THR A 322 -12.72 -8.63 -17.70
CA THR A 322 -11.31 -8.93 -18.00
C THR A 322 -10.56 -9.48 -16.78
N ALA A 323 -10.72 -8.87 -15.59
CA ALA A 323 -10.09 -9.34 -14.37
C ALA A 323 -10.55 -10.75 -13.96
N ASN A 324 -11.84 -11.04 -14.14
CA ASN A 324 -12.40 -12.36 -13.86
C ASN A 324 -11.94 -13.41 -14.88
N ASP A 325 -11.86 -13.05 -16.16
CA ASP A 325 -11.36 -13.92 -17.22
C ASP A 325 -9.87 -14.27 -17.00
N LEU A 326 -9.03 -13.27 -16.72
CA LEU A 326 -7.62 -13.50 -16.36
C LEU A 326 -7.47 -14.44 -15.17
N LYS A 327 -8.32 -14.31 -14.14
CA LYS A 327 -8.28 -15.19 -12.97
C LYS A 327 -8.78 -16.59 -13.32
N ARG A 328 -9.83 -16.71 -14.14
CA ARG A 328 -10.41 -17.97 -14.59
C ARG A 328 -9.44 -18.78 -15.45
N TYR A 329 -8.68 -18.11 -16.33
CA TYR A 329 -7.59 -18.73 -17.09
C TYR A 329 -6.34 -19.01 -16.26
N GLY A 330 -6.35 -18.65 -14.97
CA GLY A 330 -5.25 -18.87 -14.06
C GLY A 330 -4.06 -17.93 -14.26
N LEU A 331 -4.17 -16.89 -15.11
CA LEU A 331 -3.08 -15.98 -15.47
C LEU A 331 -2.71 -14.99 -14.36
N VAL A 332 -3.61 -14.74 -13.41
CA VAL A 332 -3.39 -13.83 -12.27
C VAL A 332 -3.76 -14.48 -10.94
N ASN A 333 -3.12 -14.01 -9.86
CA ASN A 333 -3.39 -14.48 -8.51
C ASN A 333 -4.70 -13.93 -7.92
N SER A 334 -5.15 -12.74 -8.32
CA SER A 334 -6.31 -12.08 -7.71
C SER A 334 -7.02 -11.14 -8.70
N SER A 335 -8.31 -11.37 -8.98
CA SER A 335 -9.13 -10.44 -9.77
C SER A 335 -9.33 -9.10 -9.04
N LEU A 336 -9.44 -9.13 -7.72
CA LEU A 336 -9.58 -7.92 -6.89
C LEU A 336 -8.36 -7.00 -7.03
N PHE A 337 -7.16 -7.58 -7.12
CA PHE A 337 -5.93 -6.81 -7.33
C PHE A 337 -5.92 -6.15 -8.71
N VAL A 338 -6.30 -6.88 -9.77
CA VAL A 338 -6.40 -6.33 -11.13
C VAL A 338 -7.36 -5.13 -11.17
N LEU A 339 -8.52 -5.22 -10.52
CA LEU A 339 -9.48 -4.12 -10.45
C LEU A 339 -8.93 -2.90 -9.72
N TRP A 340 -8.29 -3.12 -8.57
CA TRP A 340 -7.70 -2.04 -7.78
C TRP A 340 -6.54 -1.36 -8.52
N ALA A 341 -5.66 -2.16 -9.13
CA ALA A 341 -4.54 -1.67 -9.93
C ALA A 341 -5.03 -0.89 -11.16
N ALA A 342 -6.02 -1.40 -11.87
CA ALA A 342 -6.59 -0.72 -13.04
C ALA A 342 -7.21 0.64 -12.69
N LYS A 343 -7.90 0.73 -11.54
CA LYS A 343 -8.47 1.99 -11.06
C LYS A 343 -7.39 3.00 -10.67
N LEU A 344 -6.32 2.55 -10.02
CA LEU A 344 -5.19 3.42 -9.65
C LEU A 344 -4.41 3.93 -10.87
N SER A 345 -4.27 3.12 -11.91
CA SER A 345 -3.63 3.50 -13.17
C SER A 345 -4.57 4.11 -14.20
N ALA A 346 -5.85 4.34 -13.86
CA ALA A 346 -6.89 4.83 -14.76
C ALA A 346 -7.08 4.01 -16.06
N VAL A 347 -6.70 2.72 -16.02
CA VAL A 347 -6.84 1.77 -17.13
C VAL A 347 -8.26 1.24 -17.25
N ASP A 348 -9.04 1.30 -16.16
CA ASP A 348 -10.44 0.85 -16.08
C ASP A 348 -11.36 1.49 -17.13
N THR A 349 -11.03 2.70 -17.60
CA THR A 349 -11.77 3.43 -18.65
C THR A 349 -11.07 3.44 -20.01
N GLN A 350 -9.83 2.96 -20.09
CA GLN A 350 -8.99 3.03 -21.28
C GLN A 350 -8.66 1.66 -21.89
N LEU A 351 -9.38 0.62 -21.48
CA LEU A 351 -9.15 -0.75 -21.94
C LEU A 351 -9.28 -0.85 -23.47
N LYS A 352 -8.20 -1.25 -24.14
CA LYS A 352 -8.19 -1.47 -25.59
C LYS A 352 -8.39 -2.96 -25.89
N SER A 353 -9.34 -3.27 -26.75
CA SER A 353 -9.52 -4.63 -27.27
C SER A 353 -8.35 -5.03 -28.17
N GLY A 354 -7.94 -6.29 -28.10
CA GLY A 354 -6.79 -6.80 -28.84
C GLY A 354 -6.28 -8.12 -28.30
N TYR A 355 -5.24 -8.63 -28.93
CA TYR A 355 -4.51 -9.81 -28.47
C TYR A 355 -3.22 -9.34 -27.82
N TYR A 356 -2.92 -9.82 -26.61
CA TYR A 356 -1.78 -9.39 -25.82
C TYR A 356 -0.91 -10.60 -25.45
N ASP A 357 0.40 -10.44 -25.54
CA ASP A 357 1.35 -11.43 -25.05
C ASP A 357 1.39 -11.32 -23.51
N VAL A 358 1.06 -12.42 -22.82
CA VAL A 358 1.15 -12.54 -21.37
C VAL A 358 2.35 -13.42 -21.04
N SER A 359 3.42 -12.82 -20.51
CA SER A 359 4.70 -13.50 -20.24
C SER A 359 4.91 -13.73 -18.73
N PRO A 360 5.69 -14.74 -18.33
CA PRO A 360 5.94 -15.03 -16.91
C PRO A 360 6.74 -13.93 -16.20
N GLU A 361 7.54 -13.15 -16.94
CA GLU A 361 8.38 -12.08 -16.37
C GLU A 361 7.62 -10.77 -16.15
N MET A 362 6.41 -10.64 -16.71
CA MET A 362 5.64 -9.41 -16.59
C MET A 362 4.82 -9.38 -15.30
N SER A 363 4.49 -8.17 -14.85
CA SER A 363 3.57 -7.96 -13.73
C SER A 363 2.17 -7.62 -14.22
N VAL A 364 1.19 -7.73 -13.34
CA VAL A 364 -0.18 -7.26 -13.60
C VAL A 364 -0.20 -5.78 -13.97
N TRP A 365 0.64 -4.94 -13.35
CA TRP A 365 0.77 -3.53 -13.74
C TRP A 365 1.23 -3.36 -15.19
N GLN A 366 2.21 -4.15 -15.63
CA GLN A 366 2.69 -4.10 -17.00
C GLN A 366 1.60 -4.56 -17.98
N LEU A 367 0.87 -5.63 -17.64
CA LEU A 367 -0.23 -6.13 -18.47
C LEU A 367 -1.36 -5.10 -18.63
N LEU A 368 -1.73 -4.43 -17.53
CA LEU A 368 -2.71 -3.34 -17.57
C LEU A 368 -2.23 -2.14 -18.40
N LYS A 369 -0.94 -1.82 -18.35
CA LYS A 369 -0.33 -0.80 -19.20
C LYS A 369 -0.38 -1.19 -20.68
N ASP A 370 -0.12 -2.45 -21.00
CA ASP A 370 -0.23 -2.95 -22.37
C ASP A 370 -1.68 -2.83 -22.87
N PHE A 371 -2.67 -3.13 -22.03
CA PHE A 371 -4.09 -2.95 -22.36
C PHE A 371 -4.49 -1.49 -22.61
N SER A 372 -3.95 -0.51 -21.88
CA SER A 372 -4.29 0.90 -22.10
C SER A 372 -3.59 1.52 -23.31
N THR A 373 -2.36 1.08 -23.57
CA THR A 373 -1.52 1.59 -24.67
C THR A 373 -1.73 0.86 -25.99
N ALA A 374 -2.61 -0.15 -26.04
CA ALA A 374 -2.80 -1.03 -27.20
C ALA A 374 -1.49 -1.69 -27.68
N ASN A 375 -0.61 -2.07 -26.74
CA ASN A 375 0.61 -2.80 -27.04
C ASN A 375 0.29 -4.28 -27.35
N VAL A 376 -0.36 -4.50 -28.49
CA VAL A 376 -0.84 -5.81 -28.93
C VAL A 376 0.31 -6.73 -29.34
N ALA A 377 0.09 -8.03 -29.21
CA ALA A 377 0.99 -9.07 -29.68
C ALA A 377 1.25 -8.91 -31.18
N THR A 378 2.53 -8.91 -31.56
CA THR A 378 2.94 -8.80 -32.97
C THR A 378 3.77 -10.00 -33.41
N ARG A 379 3.69 -10.36 -34.69
CA ARG A 379 4.52 -11.41 -35.30
C ARG A 379 5.09 -10.90 -36.62
N ASN A 380 6.29 -11.35 -36.97
CA ASN A 380 6.91 -11.03 -38.26
C ASN A 380 6.59 -12.15 -39.25
N ILE A 381 6.12 -11.78 -40.44
CA ILE A 381 5.84 -12.72 -41.52
C ILE A 381 6.60 -12.25 -42.77
N SER A 382 7.48 -13.09 -43.27
CA SER A 382 8.32 -12.78 -44.43
C SER A 382 7.72 -13.34 -45.72
N LEU A 383 7.39 -12.43 -46.65
CA LEU A 383 7.04 -12.75 -48.02
C LEU A 383 8.33 -12.79 -48.85
N ILE A 384 8.74 -13.96 -49.31
CA ILE A 384 9.99 -14.16 -50.05
C ILE A 384 9.79 -13.87 -51.54
N GLU A 385 10.77 -13.22 -52.17
CA GLU A 385 10.76 -12.91 -53.60
C GLU A 385 10.71 -14.17 -54.50
N GLY A 386 10.25 -14.00 -55.73
CA GLY A 386 10.12 -15.10 -56.69
C GLY A 386 8.94 -16.05 -56.40
N LYS A 387 8.02 -15.68 -55.50
CA LYS A 387 6.83 -16.47 -55.14
C LYS A 387 5.58 -16.00 -55.87
N THR A 388 4.67 -16.91 -56.14
CA THR A 388 3.37 -16.59 -56.72
C THR A 388 2.40 -16.05 -55.67
N VAL A 389 1.35 -15.37 -56.10
CA VAL A 389 0.28 -14.90 -55.19
C VAL A 389 -0.40 -16.06 -54.47
N SER A 390 -0.55 -17.22 -55.13
CA SER A 390 -1.09 -18.44 -54.51
C SER A 390 -0.22 -18.91 -53.34
N GLU A 391 1.10 -18.96 -53.53
CA GLU A 391 2.05 -19.34 -52.47
C GLU A 391 2.02 -18.35 -51.29
N TYR A 392 1.93 -17.05 -51.56
CA TYR A 392 1.76 -16.04 -50.50
C TYR A 392 0.45 -16.22 -49.73
N HIS A 393 -0.65 -16.47 -50.42
CA HIS A 393 -1.93 -16.71 -49.76
C HIS A 393 -1.85 -17.95 -48.86
N GLN A 394 -1.29 -19.05 -49.36
CA GLN A 394 -1.12 -20.27 -48.56
C GLN A 394 -0.24 -20.03 -47.34
N LEU A 395 0.88 -19.32 -47.49
CA LEU A 395 1.77 -18.95 -46.38
C LEU A 395 1.03 -18.13 -45.31
N LEU A 396 0.28 -17.12 -45.73
CA LEU A 396 -0.46 -16.23 -44.83
C LEU A 396 -1.64 -16.94 -44.17
N SER A 397 -2.40 -17.73 -44.92
CA SER A 397 -3.55 -18.48 -44.41
C SER A 397 -3.19 -19.56 -43.41
N ASN A 398 -2.00 -20.16 -43.52
CA ASN A 398 -1.53 -21.16 -42.58
C ASN A 398 -0.93 -20.56 -41.29
N ASN A 399 -0.75 -19.23 -41.24
CA ASN A 399 -0.17 -18.57 -40.08
C ASN A 399 -1.22 -18.32 -38.99
N LYS A 400 -1.03 -18.92 -37.80
CA LYS A 400 -1.94 -18.80 -36.65
C LYS A 400 -2.14 -17.38 -36.14
N ALA A 401 -1.21 -16.47 -36.44
CA ALA A 401 -1.30 -15.06 -36.05
C ALA A 401 -2.26 -14.25 -36.93
N LEU A 402 -2.68 -14.78 -38.09
CA LEU A 402 -3.57 -14.09 -39.01
C LEU A 402 -4.97 -14.73 -39.03
N THR A 403 -5.97 -13.93 -39.34
CA THR A 403 -7.31 -14.42 -39.64
C THR A 403 -7.46 -14.65 -41.14
N SER A 404 -7.82 -15.90 -41.49
CA SER A 404 -8.00 -16.34 -42.87
C SER A 404 -9.41 -16.89 -43.06
N ASN A 405 -10.32 -16.02 -43.51
CA ASN A 405 -11.75 -16.33 -43.64
C ASN A 405 -12.20 -16.54 -45.10
N TYR A 406 -11.29 -16.44 -46.07
CA TYR A 406 -11.63 -16.38 -47.49
C TYR A 406 -10.72 -17.31 -48.31
N SER A 407 -11.25 -17.79 -49.45
CA SER A 407 -10.45 -18.44 -50.49
C SER A 407 -9.55 -17.43 -51.20
N LEU A 408 -8.51 -17.89 -51.91
CA LEU A 408 -7.58 -17.02 -52.65
C LEU A 408 -8.29 -15.95 -53.48
N GLN A 409 -9.23 -16.35 -54.33
CA GLN A 409 -9.97 -15.43 -55.19
C GLN A 409 -10.70 -14.34 -54.40
N LYS A 410 -11.45 -14.74 -53.37
CA LYS A 410 -12.23 -13.80 -52.53
C LYS A 410 -11.33 -12.91 -51.68
N THR A 411 -10.16 -13.41 -51.26
CA THR A 411 -9.13 -12.59 -50.61
C THR A 411 -8.68 -11.49 -51.56
N LEU A 412 -8.30 -11.83 -52.80
CA LEU A 412 -7.81 -10.88 -53.80
C LEU A 412 -8.86 -9.84 -54.21
N GLU A 413 -10.12 -10.23 -54.39
CA GLU A 413 -11.24 -9.32 -54.67
C GLU A 413 -11.47 -8.30 -53.54
N LYS A 414 -11.09 -8.65 -52.30
CA LYS A 414 -11.20 -7.76 -51.13
C LYS A 414 -9.95 -6.91 -50.90
N THR A 415 -8.87 -7.16 -51.63
CA THR A 415 -7.70 -6.29 -51.58
C THR A 415 -7.94 -4.99 -52.34
N ILE A 416 -7.09 -4.01 -52.11
CA ILE A 416 -7.04 -2.77 -52.89
C ILE A 416 -6.40 -2.97 -54.27
N ALA A 417 -5.70 -4.09 -54.50
CA ALA A 417 -5.08 -4.40 -55.77
C ALA A 417 -6.16 -4.73 -56.82
N LYS A 418 -5.88 -4.43 -58.09
CA LYS A 418 -6.74 -4.80 -59.22
C LYS A 418 -6.04 -5.85 -60.09
N PRO A 419 -6.77 -6.74 -60.78
CA PRO A 419 -6.17 -7.68 -61.73
C PRO A 419 -5.36 -6.94 -62.81
N PRO A 420 -4.24 -7.51 -63.29
CA PRO A 420 -3.63 -8.77 -62.86
C PRO A 420 -2.99 -8.67 -61.47
N TYR A 421 -3.13 -9.72 -60.65
CA TYR A 421 -2.61 -9.73 -59.28
C TYR A 421 -1.18 -10.27 -59.17
N GLU A 422 -0.72 -11.05 -60.15
CA GLU A 422 0.59 -11.69 -60.07
C GLU A 422 1.72 -10.66 -60.10
N GLY A 423 2.66 -10.77 -59.16
CA GLY A 423 3.71 -9.76 -58.95
C GLY A 423 3.25 -8.48 -58.23
N TYR A 424 1.97 -8.32 -57.88
CA TYR A 424 1.42 -7.07 -57.33
C TYR A 424 1.59 -6.90 -55.81
N PHE A 425 2.38 -7.76 -55.17
CA PHE A 425 2.63 -7.75 -53.73
C PHE A 425 4.13 -7.81 -53.45
N TRP A 426 4.65 -6.78 -52.81
CA TRP A 426 6.08 -6.63 -52.53
C TRP A 426 6.59 -7.75 -51.59
N PRO A 427 7.74 -8.37 -51.87
CA PRO A 427 8.41 -9.26 -50.93
C PRO A 427 9.11 -8.46 -49.82
N ASP A 428 8.72 -8.67 -48.57
CA ASP A 428 9.36 -8.09 -47.39
C ASP A 428 8.95 -8.86 -46.12
N THR A 429 9.53 -8.48 -45.00
CA THR A 429 9.08 -8.91 -43.67
C THR A 429 8.06 -7.93 -43.10
N TYR A 430 6.81 -8.39 -43.01
CA TYR A 430 5.69 -7.63 -42.49
C TYR A 430 5.51 -7.91 -41.00
N ARG A 431 5.60 -6.86 -40.18
CA ARG A 431 5.15 -6.92 -38.79
C ARG A 431 3.63 -6.85 -38.78
N VAL A 432 2.98 -7.92 -38.33
CA VAL A 432 1.53 -8.04 -38.26
C VAL A 432 1.08 -8.06 -36.80
N ASN A 433 -0.07 -7.45 -36.52
CA ASN A 433 -0.72 -7.62 -35.23
C ASN A 433 -1.40 -8.99 -35.20
N TYR A 434 -1.39 -9.66 -34.06
CA TYR A 434 -2.11 -10.92 -33.91
C TYR A 434 -3.61 -10.67 -34.12
N GLY A 435 -4.22 -11.45 -35.02
CA GLY A 435 -5.59 -11.27 -35.47
C GLY A 435 -5.76 -10.44 -36.75
N ASP A 436 -4.69 -9.82 -37.29
CA ASP A 436 -4.74 -9.14 -38.60
C ASP A 436 -5.29 -10.08 -39.68
N SER A 437 -6.05 -9.54 -40.63
CA SER A 437 -6.55 -10.34 -41.76
C SER A 437 -5.48 -10.53 -42.84
N VAL A 438 -5.52 -11.67 -43.53
CA VAL A 438 -4.67 -11.91 -44.72
C VAL A 438 -4.82 -10.78 -45.76
N VAL A 439 -6.04 -10.25 -45.93
CA VAL A 439 -6.33 -9.11 -46.82
C VAL A 439 -5.53 -7.86 -46.41
N SER A 440 -5.42 -7.57 -45.11
CA SER A 440 -4.65 -6.42 -44.59
C SER A 440 -3.17 -6.51 -44.96
N VAL A 441 -2.57 -7.70 -44.85
CA VAL A 441 -1.18 -7.94 -45.24
C VAL A 441 -0.99 -7.71 -46.74
N PHE A 442 -1.88 -8.27 -47.57
CA PHE A 442 -1.83 -8.03 -49.02
C PHE A 442 -2.00 -6.56 -49.39
N ASN A 443 -2.88 -5.82 -48.72
CA ASN A 443 -3.03 -4.38 -48.97
C ASN A 443 -1.74 -3.62 -48.67
N ARG A 444 -1.10 -3.90 -47.53
CA ARG A 444 0.21 -3.31 -47.19
C ARG A 444 1.27 -3.67 -48.23
N ALA A 445 1.36 -4.94 -48.61
CA ALA A 445 2.32 -5.41 -49.62
C ALA A 445 2.09 -4.75 -50.99
N HIS A 446 0.84 -4.53 -51.37
CA HIS A 446 0.49 -3.84 -52.60
C HIS A 446 0.86 -2.34 -52.56
N SER A 447 0.53 -1.64 -51.47
CA SER A 447 0.91 -0.22 -51.32
C SER A 447 2.43 -0.03 -51.39
N ILE A 448 3.20 -0.88 -50.71
CA ILE A 448 4.67 -0.82 -50.77
C ILE A 448 5.18 -1.10 -52.19
N LEU A 449 4.60 -2.05 -52.91
CA LEU A 449 4.96 -2.29 -54.30
C LEU A 449 4.69 -1.04 -55.15
N GLN A 450 3.51 -0.44 -55.05
CA GLN A 450 3.15 0.73 -55.85
C GLN A 450 4.16 1.87 -55.62
N ASP A 451 4.52 2.14 -54.37
CA ASP A 451 5.52 3.15 -54.04
C ASP A 451 6.90 2.82 -54.63
N ASN A 452 7.37 1.58 -54.47
CA ASN A 452 8.67 1.15 -54.99
C ASN A 452 8.71 1.14 -56.52
N LEU A 453 7.64 0.68 -57.15
CA LEU A 453 7.49 0.61 -58.60
C LEU A 453 7.45 2.02 -59.20
N ASN A 454 6.70 2.94 -58.61
CA ASN A 454 6.64 4.34 -59.06
C ASN A 454 7.99 5.04 -58.90
N LYS A 455 8.68 4.85 -57.77
CA LYS A 455 10.03 5.39 -57.54
C LYS A 455 11.02 4.85 -58.57
N ALA A 456 11.07 3.52 -58.73
CA ALA A 456 11.98 2.86 -59.67
C ALA A 456 11.67 3.24 -61.13
N TRP A 457 10.40 3.43 -61.48
CA TRP A 457 10.01 3.89 -62.81
C TRP A 457 10.43 5.33 -63.06
N ASN A 458 10.31 6.23 -62.08
CA ASN A 458 10.77 7.61 -62.22
C ASN A 458 12.29 7.72 -62.35
N ASP A 459 13.04 6.81 -61.69
CA ASP A 459 14.51 6.74 -61.74
C ASP A 459 15.05 5.91 -62.91
N ARG A 460 14.19 5.37 -63.78
CA ARG A 460 14.60 4.46 -64.87
C ARG A 460 15.64 5.08 -65.81
N ALA A 461 16.45 4.22 -66.43
CA ALA A 461 17.46 4.66 -67.39
C ALA A 461 16.87 5.50 -68.55
N GLU A 462 17.58 6.56 -68.96
CA GLU A 462 17.16 7.43 -70.05
C GLU A 462 16.93 6.65 -71.37
N GLY A 463 15.83 6.95 -72.06
CA GLY A 463 15.43 6.23 -73.28
C GLY A 463 14.98 4.78 -73.00
N HIS A 464 14.43 4.52 -71.82
CA HIS A 464 13.97 3.18 -71.43
C HIS A 464 12.99 2.60 -72.48
N PRO A 465 13.20 1.36 -72.96
CA PRO A 465 12.46 0.81 -74.10
C PRO A 465 11.09 0.22 -73.76
N LEU A 466 10.76 0.08 -72.48
CA LEU A 466 9.43 -0.35 -72.03
C LEU A 466 8.49 0.84 -71.95
N ALA A 467 7.20 0.61 -72.19
CA ALA A 467 6.18 1.67 -72.28
C ALA A 467 5.58 2.06 -70.92
N SER A 468 5.62 1.16 -69.92
CA SER A 468 5.01 1.41 -68.61
C SER A 468 5.76 0.69 -67.48
N ALA A 469 5.52 1.15 -66.25
CA ALA A 469 6.01 0.50 -65.04
C ALA A 469 5.51 -0.94 -64.92
N ASP A 470 4.27 -1.24 -65.35
CA ASP A 470 3.74 -2.61 -65.37
C ASP A 470 4.57 -3.52 -66.28
N GLN A 471 5.00 -3.06 -67.46
CA GLN A 471 5.89 -3.85 -68.32
C GLN A 471 7.25 -4.10 -67.66
N ALA A 472 7.77 -3.12 -66.92
CA ALA A 472 9.01 -3.29 -66.16
C ALA A 472 8.84 -4.31 -65.02
N LEU A 473 7.69 -4.33 -64.35
CA LEU A 473 7.35 -5.34 -63.35
C LEU A 473 7.27 -6.75 -63.96
N ILE A 474 6.67 -6.89 -65.16
CA ILE A 474 6.65 -8.17 -65.89
C ILE A 474 8.08 -8.62 -66.18
N LEU A 475 8.91 -7.76 -66.75
CA LEU A 475 10.32 -8.07 -67.04
C LEU A 475 11.10 -8.43 -65.77
N ALA A 476 10.90 -7.70 -64.68
CA ALA A 476 11.52 -7.96 -63.39
C ALA A 476 11.17 -9.37 -62.87
N SER A 477 9.93 -9.82 -63.06
CA SER A 477 9.53 -11.19 -62.67
C SER A 477 10.19 -12.29 -63.49
N LEU A 478 10.52 -12.01 -64.75
CA LEU A 478 11.30 -12.94 -65.58
C LEU A 478 12.73 -13.01 -65.09
N ILE A 479 13.34 -11.87 -64.79
CA ILE A 479 14.72 -11.77 -64.27
C ILE A 479 14.84 -12.49 -62.92
N GLU A 480 13.88 -12.26 -62.01
CA GLU A 480 13.85 -12.88 -60.68
C GLU A 480 13.86 -14.41 -60.76
N LYS A 481 13.07 -14.97 -61.68
CA LYS A 481 12.99 -16.42 -61.87
C LYS A 481 14.19 -17.01 -62.62
N GLU A 482 15.02 -16.19 -63.25
CA GLU A 482 16.14 -16.65 -64.08
C GLU A 482 17.44 -16.81 -63.28
N THR A 483 17.72 -15.91 -62.33
CA THR A 483 18.94 -16.00 -61.54
C THR A 483 18.78 -15.42 -60.13
N ALA A 484 19.36 -16.12 -59.15
CA ALA A 484 19.56 -15.59 -57.81
C ALA A 484 20.79 -14.65 -57.72
N ASN A 485 21.66 -14.63 -58.74
CA ASN A 485 22.88 -13.81 -58.71
C ASN A 485 22.60 -12.37 -59.14
N SER A 486 22.58 -11.45 -58.18
CA SER A 486 22.31 -10.02 -58.40
C SER A 486 23.25 -9.37 -59.42
N ALA A 487 24.51 -9.80 -59.51
CA ALA A 487 25.48 -9.24 -60.47
C ALA A 487 25.16 -9.58 -61.94
N GLU A 488 24.33 -10.60 -62.18
CA GLU A 488 23.92 -11.00 -63.54
C GLU A 488 22.55 -10.44 -63.94
N LYS A 489 21.73 -10.00 -62.97
CA LYS A 489 20.36 -9.52 -63.22
C LYS A 489 20.33 -8.39 -64.27
N SER A 490 21.21 -7.40 -64.20
CA SER A 490 21.30 -6.32 -65.21
C SER A 490 21.75 -6.80 -66.59
N LYS A 491 22.59 -7.85 -66.67
CA LYS A 491 23.02 -8.45 -67.95
C LYS A 491 21.88 -9.23 -68.59
N ILE A 492 21.16 -10.04 -67.81
CA ILE A 492 19.97 -10.77 -68.28
C ILE A 492 18.89 -9.79 -68.73
N SER A 493 18.65 -8.73 -67.96
CA SER A 493 17.76 -7.63 -68.35
C SER A 493 18.15 -7.05 -69.72
N GLY A 494 19.43 -6.77 -69.94
CA GLY A 494 19.96 -6.32 -71.23
C GLY A 494 19.67 -7.29 -72.39
N VAL A 495 19.84 -8.59 -72.19
CA VAL A 495 19.50 -9.62 -73.21
C VAL A 495 18.01 -9.60 -73.52
N LEU A 496 17.15 -9.63 -72.51
CA LEU A 496 15.69 -9.66 -72.70
C LEU A 496 15.20 -8.39 -73.41
N ILE A 497 15.70 -7.21 -73.02
CA ILE A 497 15.42 -5.94 -73.70
C ILE A 497 15.89 -5.96 -75.16
N ASN A 498 17.10 -6.47 -75.44
CA ASN A 498 17.58 -6.56 -76.82
C ASN A 498 16.73 -7.49 -77.68
N ARG A 499 16.25 -8.61 -77.10
CA ARG A 499 15.31 -9.52 -77.78
C ARG A 499 13.98 -8.81 -78.08
N LEU A 500 13.44 -8.05 -77.14
CA LEU A 500 12.22 -7.25 -77.35
C LEU A 500 12.40 -6.24 -78.49
N LYS A 501 13.49 -5.47 -78.48
CA LYS A 501 13.81 -4.49 -79.53
C LYS A 501 13.93 -5.12 -80.93
N LYS A 502 14.46 -6.35 -81.02
CA LYS A 502 14.61 -7.09 -82.28
C LYS A 502 13.38 -7.93 -82.67
N ASN A 503 12.26 -7.79 -81.95
CA ASN A 503 11.06 -8.60 -82.15
C ASN A 503 11.34 -10.13 -82.12
N MET A 504 12.29 -10.53 -81.26
CA MET A 504 12.64 -11.91 -80.97
C MET A 504 11.77 -12.45 -79.83
N ARG A 505 11.55 -13.76 -79.81
CA ARG A 505 10.90 -14.45 -78.68
C ARG A 505 11.82 -14.42 -77.46
N LEU A 506 11.26 -14.26 -76.26
CA LEU A 506 12.05 -14.21 -75.02
C LEU A 506 12.60 -15.58 -74.63
N GLN A 507 11.86 -16.65 -74.87
CA GLN A 507 12.27 -18.04 -74.64
C GLN A 507 12.84 -18.27 -73.23
N THR A 508 12.07 -17.87 -72.22
CA THR A 508 12.41 -18.02 -70.80
C THR A 508 11.65 -19.22 -70.22
N ASP A 509 12.37 -20.18 -69.63
CA ASP A 509 11.80 -21.42 -69.10
C ASP A 509 10.80 -21.17 -67.97
N SER A 510 11.07 -20.14 -67.16
CA SER A 510 10.22 -19.71 -66.04
C SER A 510 8.78 -19.40 -66.45
N THR A 511 8.54 -18.91 -67.66
CA THR A 511 7.18 -18.60 -68.12
C THR A 511 6.44 -19.84 -68.60
N VAL A 512 7.15 -20.87 -69.06
CA VAL A 512 6.59 -22.19 -69.35
C VAL A 512 6.23 -22.90 -68.05
N VAL A 513 7.10 -22.83 -67.03
CA VAL A 513 6.81 -23.36 -65.69
C VAL A 513 5.56 -22.71 -65.11
N TYR A 514 5.47 -21.37 -65.15
CA TYR A 514 4.27 -20.65 -64.70
C TYR A 514 3.02 -21.07 -65.49
N ALA A 515 3.13 -21.23 -66.82
CA ALA A 515 2.02 -21.67 -67.66
C ALA A 515 1.51 -23.10 -67.38
N LEU A 516 2.38 -23.98 -66.86
CA LEU A 516 2.02 -25.36 -66.50
C LEU A 516 1.34 -25.45 -65.13
N GLY A 517 1.63 -24.51 -64.22
CA GLY A 517 1.10 -24.54 -62.85
C GLY A 517 1.39 -25.89 -62.17
N ASP A 518 0.35 -26.50 -61.61
CA ASP A 518 0.43 -27.80 -60.91
C ASP A 518 0.88 -28.98 -61.79
N ALA A 519 0.82 -28.85 -63.12
CA ALA A 519 1.30 -29.88 -64.05
C ALA A 519 2.84 -29.94 -64.15
N TYR A 520 3.56 -28.98 -63.54
CA TYR A 520 5.02 -28.98 -63.52
C TYR A 520 5.59 -29.92 -62.44
N THR A 521 6.28 -30.97 -62.88
CA THR A 521 6.85 -32.01 -61.99
C THR A 521 8.35 -31.81 -61.68
N GLY A 522 8.88 -30.60 -61.86
CA GLY A 522 10.27 -30.25 -61.52
C GLY A 522 11.28 -30.37 -62.67
N LYS A 523 10.90 -30.89 -63.84
CA LYS A 523 11.74 -30.89 -65.06
C LYS A 523 10.92 -30.55 -66.30
N LEU A 524 11.41 -29.60 -67.11
CA LEU A 524 10.82 -29.31 -68.42
C LEU A 524 11.25 -30.37 -69.44
N ASN A 525 10.29 -31.00 -70.11
CA ASN A 525 10.56 -31.89 -71.23
C ASN A 525 10.22 -31.18 -72.56
N LYS A 526 10.63 -31.78 -73.70
CA LYS A 526 10.37 -31.19 -75.03
C LYS A 526 8.88 -30.91 -75.28
N LYS A 527 7.96 -31.73 -74.75
CA LYS A 527 6.50 -31.52 -74.91
C LYS A 527 6.02 -30.32 -74.08
N SER A 528 6.55 -30.13 -72.87
CA SER A 528 6.24 -29.00 -71.98
C SER A 528 6.49 -27.64 -72.64
N LEU A 529 7.57 -27.51 -73.44
CA LEU A 529 7.89 -26.27 -74.17
C LEU A 529 6.83 -25.87 -75.21
N TRP A 530 5.96 -26.80 -75.63
CA TRP A 530 4.90 -26.55 -76.61
C TRP A 530 3.53 -26.24 -75.98
N VAL A 531 3.42 -26.09 -74.65
CA VAL A 531 2.15 -25.77 -73.97
C VAL A 531 1.46 -24.56 -74.61
N LYS A 532 0.15 -24.67 -74.87
CA LYS A 532 -0.68 -23.57 -75.41
C LYS A 532 -1.06 -22.64 -74.26
N SER A 533 -0.30 -21.57 -74.07
CA SER A 533 -0.59 -20.53 -73.07
C SER A 533 -0.06 -19.19 -73.56
N PRO A 534 -0.75 -18.06 -73.28
CA PRO A 534 -0.24 -16.73 -73.62
C PRO A 534 1.06 -16.39 -72.86
N TYR A 535 1.34 -17.05 -71.74
CA TYR A 535 2.60 -16.90 -70.99
C TYR A 535 3.79 -17.62 -71.63
N ASN A 536 3.57 -18.55 -72.57
CA ASN A 536 4.66 -19.32 -73.17
C ASN A 536 5.48 -18.46 -74.16
N THR A 537 6.63 -17.94 -73.69
CA THR A 537 7.52 -17.06 -74.47
C THR A 537 8.35 -17.80 -75.52
N TYR A 538 8.25 -19.14 -75.61
CA TYR A 538 8.76 -19.91 -76.75
C TYR A 538 7.84 -19.83 -77.97
N ARG A 539 6.57 -19.49 -77.76
CA ARG A 539 5.54 -19.46 -78.81
C ARG A 539 5.12 -18.05 -79.15
N ASN A 540 4.92 -17.22 -78.13
CA ASN A 540 4.49 -15.83 -78.28
C ASN A 540 5.71 -14.88 -78.25
N LYS A 541 5.68 -13.84 -79.08
CA LYS A 541 6.66 -12.75 -79.05
C LYS A 541 6.24 -11.69 -78.03
N GLY A 542 7.19 -10.90 -77.53
CA GLY A 542 6.93 -9.87 -76.53
C GLY A 542 6.92 -10.39 -75.10
N LEU A 543 6.50 -9.53 -74.17
CA LEU A 543 6.31 -9.88 -72.75
C LEU A 543 5.04 -10.73 -72.58
N PRO A 544 4.99 -11.61 -71.56
CA PRO A 544 3.75 -12.31 -71.20
C PRO A 544 2.66 -11.34 -70.68
N PRO A 545 1.39 -11.77 -70.55
CA PRO A 545 0.28 -10.88 -70.16
C PRO A 545 0.39 -10.23 -68.77
N SER A 546 1.10 -10.85 -67.83
CA SER A 546 1.41 -10.30 -66.51
C SER A 546 2.74 -10.85 -66.00
N ALA A 547 3.17 -10.38 -64.81
CA ALA A 547 4.28 -10.99 -64.10
C ALA A 547 3.95 -12.45 -63.75
N ILE A 548 5.00 -13.23 -63.46
CA ILE A 548 4.91 -14.66 -63.13
C ILE A 548 5.29 -14.98 -61.66
N SER A 549 5.70 -13.96 -60.91
CA SER A 549 6.01 -14.02 -59.48
C SER A 549 6.17 -12.62 -58.90
N SER A 550 6.24 -12.55 -57.57
CA SER A 550 6.80 -11.41 -56.83
C SER A 550 8.24 -11.12 -57.23
N VAL A 551 8.64 -9.86 -57.10
CA VAL A 551 9.96 -9.38 -57.53
C VAL A 551 10.68 -8.69 -56.38
N GLY A 552 11.96 -9.02 -56.22
CA GLY A 552 12.86 -8.35 -55.30
C GLY A 552 13.31 -6.99 -55.82
N ARG A 553 13.96 -6.23 -54.92
CA ARG A 553 14.53 -4.92 -55.25
C ARG A 553 15.54 -5.02 -56.40
N ASP A 554 16.45 -5.98 -56.36
CA ASP A 554 17.52 -6.12 -57.36
C ASP A 554 16.98 -6.42 -58.76
N SER A 555 15.93 -7.25 -58.87
CA SER A 555 15.31 -7.57 -60.16
C SER A 555 14.52 -6.39 -60.71
N LEU A 556 13.83 -5.64 -59.84
CA LEU A 556 13.16 -4.41 -60.24
C LEU A 556 14.16 -3.36 -60.73
N THR A 557 15.25 -3.14 -60.00
CA THR A 557 16.33 -2.24 -60.41
C THR A 557 16.97 -2.69 -61.72
N ALA A 558 17.24 -3.98 -61.90
CA ALA A 558 17.78 -4.52 -63.15
C ALA A 558 16.82 -4.31 -64.34
N ALA A 559 15.51 -4.40 -64.12
CA ALA A 559 14.51 -4.13 -65.15
C ALA A 559 14.46 -2.65 -65.55
N MET A 560 14.72 -1.72 -64.63
CA MET A 560 14.76 -0.26 -64.87
C MET A 560 16.10 0.24 -65.42
N HIS A 561 17.20 -0.47 -65.13
CA HIS A 561 18.56 -0.15 -65.56
C HIS A 561 19.21 -1.35 -66.27
N PRO A 562 18.69 -1.75 -67.45
CA PRO A 562 19.30 -2.82 -68.23
C PRO A 562 20.72 -2.46 -68.65
N LEU A 563 21.65 -3.42 -68.59
CA LEU A 563 23.02 -3.20 -69.06
C LEU A 563 23.03 -2.98 -70.58
N LYS A 564 23.61 -1.86 -71.02
CA LYS A 564 23.82 -1.56 -72.45
C LYS A 564 24.82 -2.56 -73.05
N THR A 565 24.33 -3.56 -73.78
CA THR A 565 25.15 -4.59 -74.44
C THR A 565 24.51 -5.03 -75.76
N ASP A 566 25.24 -5.81 -76.57
CA ASP A 566 24.69 -6.49 -77.76
C ASP A 566 24.34 -7.96 -77.50
N TYR A 567 24.30 -8.40 -76.24
CA TYR A 567 24.04 -9.80 -75.94
C TYR A 567 22.59 -10.17 -76.30
N LEU A 568 22.42 -11.32 -76.94
CA LEU A 568 21.13 -11.86 -77.35
C LEU A 568 20.86 -13.26 -76.80
N PHE A 569 21.87 -13.92 -76.24
CA PHE A 569 21.74 -15.26 -75.69
C PHE A 569 22.56 -15.39 -74.40
N PHE A 570 22.07 -16.19 -73.48
CA PHE A 570 22.80 -16.62 -72.30
C PHE A 570 22.50 -18.09 -72.02
N VAL A 571 23.43 -18.79 -71.37
CA VAL A 571 23.27 -20.20 -70.95
C VAL A 571 23.89 -20.37 -69.57
N ALA A 572 23.23 -21.14 -68.70
CA ALA A 572 23.74 -21.43 -67.36
C ALA A 572 25.06 -22.21 -67.41
N LYS A 573 25.95 -21.90 -66.47
CA LYS A 573 27.21 -22.59 -66.20
C LYS A 573 27.05 -23.49 -64.97
N LYS A 574 27.97 -24.44 -64.80
CA LYS A 574 28.00 -25.36 -63.65
C LYS A 574 28.24 -24.66 -62.30
N ASP A 575 28.78 -23.44 -62.31
CA ASP A 575 29.04 -22.61 -61.12
C ASP A 575 27.83 -21.75 -60.70
N GLY A 576 26.69 -21.87 -61.39
CA GLY A 576 25.48 -21.10 -61.11
C GLY A 576 25.42 -19.71 -61.76
N THR A 577 26.44 -19.31 -62.53
CA THR A 577 26.44 -18.07 -63.34
C THR A 577 26.05 -18.34 -64.80
N HIS A 578 26.03 -17.31 -65.65
CA HIS A 578 25.65 -17.41 -67.05
C HIS A 578 26.79 -17.00 -68.02
N ALA A 579 26.83 -17.67 -69.17
CA ALA A 579 27.71 -17.32 -70.28
C ALA A 579 26.93 -16.55 -71.36
N PHE A 580 27.21 -15.26 -71.51
CA PHE A 580 26.51 -14.36 -72.43
C PHE A 580 27.15 -14.37 -73.84
N SER A 581 26.34 -14.20 -74.88
CA SER A 581 26.81 -14.22 -76.28
C SER A 581 25.95 -13.36 -77.20
N LYS A 582 26.61 -12.78 -78.22
CA LYS A 582 25.98 -11.89 -79.21
C LYS A 582 25.32 -12.67 -80.37
N THR A 583 25.88 -13.81 -80.75
CA THR A 583 25.44 -14.60 -81.93
C THR A 583 25.01 -16.01 -81.52
N TYR A 584 24.12 -16.60 -82.31
CA TYR A 584 23.64 -17.96 -82.08
C TYR A 584 24.76 -19.01 -82.20
N LYS A 585 25.71 -18.82 -83.13
CA LYS A 585 26.89 -19.69 -83.28
C LYS A 585 27.72 -19.73 -81.99
N GLN A 586 27.97 -18.57 -81.38
CA GLN A 586 28.69 -18.51 -80.11
C GLN A 586 27.89 -19.11 -78.95
N HIS A 587 26.57 -18.94 -78.95
CA HIS A 587 25.70 -19.57 -77.98
C HIS A 587 25.76 -21.11 -78.04
N LEU A 588 25.76 -21.71 -79.22
CA LEU A 588 25.92 -23.17 -79.39
C LEU A 588 27.28 -23.68 -78.87
N ILE A 589 28.34 -22.89 -79.04
CA ILE A 589 29.66 -23.20 -78.45
C ILE A 589 29.57 -23.15 -76.92
N ASN A 590 28.95 -22.12 -76.34
CA ASN A 590 28.77 -22.00 -74.89
C ASN A 590 27.92 -23.15 -74.32
N ILE A 591 26.85 -23.57 -75.03
CA ILE A 591 26.05 -24.75 -74.67
C ILE A 591 26.94 -26.00 -74.61
N LYS A 592 27.73 -26.28 -75.66
CA LYS A 592 28.62 -27.45 -75.70
C LYS A 592 29.68 -27.42 -74.58
N LYS A 593 30.14 -26.22 -74.20
CA LYS A 593 31.15 -26.01 -73.15
C LYS A 593 30.61 -26.18 -71.73
N HIS A 594 29.36 -25.78 -71.47
CA HIS A 594 28.82 -25.66 -70.11
C HIS A 594 27.72 -26.67 -69.75
N LEU A 595 26.97 -27.19 -70.73
CA LEU A 595 25.86 -28.13 -70.51
C LEU A 595 26.23 -29.61 -70.77
N LYS A 596 27.47 -29.91 -71.16
CA LYS A 596 27.98 -31.28 -71.29
C LYS A 596 28.77 -31.72 -70.07
#